data_AF-A0A250FQM1-F1
#
_entry.id   AF-A0A250FQM1-F1
#
_cell.length_a   1.000
_cell.length_b   1.000
_cell.length_c   1.000
_cell.angle_alpha   90.00
_cell.angle_beta   90.00
_cell.angle_gamma   90.00
#
_symmetry.space_group_name_H-M   'P 1'
#
loop_
_entity.id
_entity.type
_entity.pdbx_description
1 polymer ?
#
loop_
_entity_poly.entity_id
_entity_poly.type
_entity_poly.pdbx_seq_one_letter_code
_entity_poly.pdbx_strand_id
1 'polypeptide(L)'
;MKEIELFKHIKDRLGLFVPNSTYDNYVSLIIGYDLAKEHTLLKGFDEWLASKYKLPPNFVFSQQIKYYLFEKEFAKTLTKEDEILLINCLYEKLVEFCLDKALFDSSIPKN
;
A
#
# COMPACT_ATOMS: atom_id res chain seq x y z
N MET A 1 -13.84 -3.84 4.55
CA MET A 1 -14.70 -2.82 3.88
C MET A 1 -14.45 -1.44 4.48
N LYS A 2 -14.47 -1.29 5.82
CA LYS A 2 -14.16 -0.03 6.52
C LYS A 2 -12.74 0.49 6.22
N GLU A 3 -11.78 -0.41 6.03
CA GLU A 3 -10.38 -0.10 5.76
C GLU A 3 -10.20 0.48 4.35
N ILE A 4 -10.89 -0.09 3.37
CA ILE A 4 -10.92 0.41 1.98
C ILE A 4 -11.52 1.82 1.94
N GLU A 5 -12.62 2.05 2.65
CA GLU A 5 -13.26 3.37 2.75
C GLU A 5 -12.33 4.39 3.42
N LEU A 6 -11.62 3.99 4.48
CA LEU A 6 -10.63 4.84 5.14
C LEU A 6 -9.48 5.20 4.19
N PHE A 7 -8.88 4.21 3.52
CA PHE A 7 -7.78 4.47 2.58
C PHE A 7 -8.21 5.39 1.44
N LYS A 8 -9.44 5.23 0.95
CA LYS A 8 -10.04 6.10 -0.05
C LYS A 8 -10.17 7.52 0.49
N HIS A 9 -10.70 7.68 1.70
CA HIS A 9 -10.85 8.98 2.34
C HIS A 9 -9.51 9.70 2.54
N ILE A 10 -8.48 8.97 2.98
CA ILE A 10 -7.12 9.50 3.15
C ILE A 10 -6.56 9.94 1.80
N LYS A 11 -6.64 9.09 0.77
CA LYS A 11 -6.15 9.41 -0.58
C LYS A 11 -6.84 10.67 -1.15
N ASP A 12 -8.17 10.73 -1.06
CA ASP A 12 -8.97 11.82 -1.62
C ASP A 12 -8.73 13.16 -0.91
N ARG A 13 -8.23 13.13 0.33
CA ARG A 13 -7.97 14.32 1.16
C ARG A 13 -6.57 14.33 1.74
N LEU A 14 -5.60 13.89 0.95
CA LEU A 14 -4.24 13.60 1.42
C LEU A 14 -3.61 14.76 2.21
N GLY A 15 -3.78 16.00 1.74
CA GLY A 15 -3.22 17.18 2.41
C GLY A 15 -3.74 17.45 3.83
N LEU A 16 -4.85 16.83 4.25
CA LEU A 16 -5.33 16.90 5.64
C LEU A 16 -4.61 15.92 6.58
N PHE A 17 -4.05 14.85 6.03
CA PHE A 17 -3.48 13.74 6.80
C PHE A 17 -1.96 13.65 6.65
N VAL A 18 -1.42 14.10 5.52
CA VAL A 18 -0.05 13.89 5.08
C VAL A 18 0.54 15.24 4.69
N PRO A 19 1.35 15.87 5.57
CA PRO A 19 2.05 17.11 5.23
C PRO A 19 2.89 16.93 3.97
N ASN A 20 2.89 17.93 3.08
CA ASN A 20 3.63 17.96 1.82
C ASN A 20 3.26 16.87 0.77
N SER A 21 2.29 15.99 1.09
CA SER A 21 1.75 14.96 0.21
C SER A 21 2.81 14.10 -0.50
N THR A 22 3.91 13.79 0.18
CA THR A 22 4.95 12.91 -0.36
C THR A 22 4.60 11.44 -0.12
N TYR A 23 5.14 10.57 -0.96
CA TYR A 23 4.96 9.13 -0.88
C TYR A 23 5.48 8.58 0.46
N ASP A 24 6.66 9.01 0.89
CA ASP A 24 7.23 8.58 2.18
C ASP A 24 6.35 8.94 3.38
N ASN A 25 5.70 10.12 3.35
CA ASN A 25 4.80 10.52 4.42
C ASN A 25 3.49 9.72 4.37
N TYR A 26 2.99 9.39 3.16
CA TYR A 26 1.84 8.52 2.99
C TYR A 26 2.14 7.08 3.46
N VAL A 27 3.30 6.53 3.10
CA VAL A 27 3.78 5.23 3.61
C VAL A 27 3.86 5.24 5.13
N SER A 28 4.42 6.30 5.72
CA SER A 28 4.53 6.45 7.18
C SER A 28 3.16 6.47 7.87
N LEU A 29 2.16 7.15 7.27
CA LEU A 29 0.79 7.14 7.76
C LEU A 29 0.19 5.72 7.76
N ILE A 30 0.38 4.96 6.68
CA ILE A 30 -0.13 3.59 6.55
C ILE A 30 0.52 2.66 7.58
N ILE A 31 1.83 2.75 7.77
CA ILE A 31 2.56 1.98 8.80
C ILE A 31 2.06 2.37 10.21
N GLY A 32 1.90 3.66 10.49
CA GLY A 32 1.38 4.14 11.77
C GLY A 32 -0.04 3.64 12.05
N TYR A 33 -0.88 3.57 11.02
CA TYR A 33 -2.23 3.04 11.14
C TYR A 33 -2.24 1.52 11.39
N ASP A 34 -1.38 0.75 10.70
CA ASP A 34 -1.22 -0.69 10.94
C ASP A 34 -0.70 -0.99 12.36
N LEU A 35 0.27 -0.20 12.85
CA LEU A 35 0.74 -0.24 14.23
C LEU A 35 -0.40 -0.03 15.23
N ALA A 36 -1.26 0.97 15.00
CA ALA A 36 -2.44 1.22 15.84
C ALA A 36 -3.49 0.10 15.76
N LYS A 37 -3.36 -0.82 14.80
CA LYS A 37 -4.21 -2.01 14.61
C LYS A 37 -3.48 -3.31 14.93
N GLU A 38 -2.42 -3.25 15.74
CA GLU A 38 -1.66 -4.43 16.18
C GLU A 38 -1.13 -5.27 15.01
N HIS A 39 -0.68 -4.59 13.94
CA HIS A 39 -0.10 -5.21 12.74
C HIS A 39 -1.04 -6.12 11.95
N THR A 40 -2.35 -6.03 12.17
CA THR A 40 -3.31 -6.94 11.52
C THR A 40 -3.62 -6.58 10.07
N LEU A 41 -3.48 -5.31 9.71
CA LEU A 41 -3.91 -4.77 8.43
C LEU A 41 -2.93 -5.17 7.33
N LEU A 42 -1.64 -4.95 7.54
CA LEU A 42 -0.59 -5.21 6.55
C LEU A 42 0.07 -6.59 6.70
N LYS A 43 -0.39 -7.42 7.64
CA LYS A 43 0.12 -8.78 7.82
C LYS A 43 0.06 -9.58 6.51
N GLY A 44 1.21 -9.94 5.97
CA GLY A 44 1.34 -10.69 4.72
C GLY A 44 1.33 -9.84 3.45
N PHE A 45 1.30 -8.51 3.54
CA PHE A 45 1.18 -7.62 2.39
C PHE A 45 2.42 -7.63 1.50
N ASP A 46 3.62 -7.60 2.10
CA ASP A 46 4.89 -7.64 1.36
C ASP A 46 5.00 -8.93 0.53
N GLU A 47 4.68 -10.08 1.13
CA GLU A 47 4.72 -11.39 0.48
C GLU A 47 3.63 -11.53 -0.59
N TRP A 48 2.43 -11.04 -0.29
CA TRP A 48 1.33 -11.02 -1.27
C TRP A 48 1.71 -10.17 -2.49
N LEU A 49 2.30 -9.00 -2.28
CA LEU A 49 2.68 -8.09 -3.35
C LEU A 49 3.79 -8.71 -4.22
N ALA A 50 4.82 -9.27 -3.58
CA ALA A 50 5.92 -9.95 -4.25
C ALA A 50 5.42 -11.15 -5.07
N SER A 51 4.55 -11.98 -4.48
CA SER A 51 3.99 -13.15 -5.15
C SER A 51 3.06 -12.78 -6.31
N LYS A 52 2.13 -11.85 -6.10
CA LYS A 52 1.10 -11.50 -7.10
C LYS A 52 1.69 -10.78 -8.30
N TYR A 53 2.65 -9.89 -8.07
CA TYR A 53 3.23 -9.04 -9.10
C TYR A 53 4.65 -9.44 -9.54
N LYS A 54 5.17 -10.56 -9.02
CA LYS A 54 6.53 -11.07 -9.30
C LYS A 54 7.61 -10.02 -8.99
N LEU A 55 7.47 -9.33 -7.86
CA LEU A 55 8.37 -8.28 -7.43
C LEU A 55 9.50 -8.84 -6.55
N PRO A 56 10.63 -8.11 -6.40
CA PRO A 56 11.72 -8.52 -5.53
C PRO A 56 11.24 -8.72 -4.08
N PRO A 57 11.30 -9.95 -3.53
CA PRO A 57 10.75 -10.25 -2.20
C PRO A 57 11.60 -9.69 -1.05
N ASN A 58 12.82 -9.23 -1.34
CA ASN A 58 13.71 -8.58 -0.38
C ASN A 58 13.41 -7.08 -0.20
N PHE A 59 12.46 -6.53 -0.95
CA PHE A 59 12.00 -5.15 -0.79
C PHE A 59 10.79 -5.10 0.13
N VAL A 60 10.77 -4.12 1.03
CA VAL A 60 9.54 -3.74 1.76
C VAL A 60 8.49 -3.19 0.78
N PHE A 61 7.19 -3.25 1.11
CA PHE A 61 6.12 -2.85 0.16
C PHE A 61 6.36 -1.48 -0.49
N SER A 62 6.89 -0.50 0.24
CA SER A 62 7.11 0.84 -0.31
C SER A 62 8.12 0.85 -1.46
N GLN A 63 9.19 0.06 -1.35
CA GLN A 63 10.16 -0.13 -2.41
C GLN A 63 9.64 -1.04 -3.52
N GLN A 64 8.82 -2.05 -3.18
CA GLN A 64 8.16 -2.88 -4.19
C GLN A 64 7.22 -2.04 -5.08
N ILE A 65 6.43 -1.12 -4.53
CA ILE A 65 5.57 -0.21 -5.31
C ILE A 65 6.40 0.71 -6.21
N LYS A 66 7.50 1.27 -5.69
CA LYS A 66 8.42 2.08 -6.51
C LYS A 66 9.03 1.25 -7.65
N TYR A 67 9.46 0.03 -7.37
CA TYR A 67 10.01 -0.88 -8.37
C TYR A 67 8.95 -1.26 -9.43
N TYR A 68 7.72 -1.52 -9.00
CA TYR A 68 6.60 -1.86 -9.88
C TYR A 68 6.31 -0.77 -10.92
N LEU A 69 6.39 0.51 -10.54
CA LEU A 69 6.15 1.62 -11.47
C LEU A 69 7.40 2.06 -12.24
N PHE A 70 8.57 1.99 -11.63
CA PHE A 70 9.79 2.63 -12.14
C PHE A 70 10.98 1.68 -12.21
N GLU A 71 10.78 0.40 -12.53
CA GLU A 71 11.86 -0.62 -12.58
C GLU A 71 13.13 -0.13 -13.29
N LYS A 72 12.99 0.43 -14.49
CA LYS A 72 14.13 0.91 -15.29
C LYS A 72 14.77 2.20 -14.77
N GLU A 73 14.05 2.94 -13.93
CA GLU A 73 14.43 4.25 -13.40
C GLU A 73 14.37 4.25 -11.87
N PHE A 74 14.66 3.13 -11.22
CA PHE A 74 14.42 2.94 -9.79
C PHE A 74 15.16 3.96 -8.91
N ALA A 75 16.34 4.41 -9.37
CA ALA A 75 17.16 5.41 -8.68
C ALA A 75 16.77 6.88 -9.02
N LYS A 76 15.70 7.11 -9.80
CA LYS A 76 15.27 8.47 -10.15
C LYS A 76 14.91 9.29 -8.90
N THR A 77 15.15 10.59 -9.00
CA THR A 77 14.56 11.57 -8.08
C THR A 77 13.09 11.71 -8.43
N LEU A 78 12.22 11.66 -7.42
CA LEU A 78 10.77 11.71 -7.62
C LEU A 78 10.31 13.15 -7.87
N THR A 79 9.55 13.37 -8.95
CA THR A 79 8.77 14.60 -9.14
C THR A 79 7.46 14.53 -8.36
N LYS A 80 6.73 15.65 -8.25
CA LYS A 80 5.41 15.64 -7.59
C LYS A 80 4.40 14.73 -8.30
N GLU A 81 4.50 14.60 -9.61
CA GLU A 81 3.68 13.68 -10.40
C GLU A 81 4.04 12.22 -10.09
N ASP A 82 5.33 11.89 -9.94
CA ASP A 82 5.77 10.56 -9.53
C ASP A 82 5.24 10.19 -8.13
N GLU A 83 5.28 11.14 -7.19
CA GLU A 83 4.75 10.97 -5.83
C GLU A 83 3.25 10.62 -5.87
N ILE A 84 2.47 11.36 -6.66
CA ILE A 84 1.03 11.10 -6.85
C ILE A 84 0.79 9.71 -7.46
N LEU A 85 1.58 9.32 -8.45
CA LEU A 85 1.49 7.99 -9.07
C LEU A 85 1.78 6.87 -8.06
N LEU A 86 2.83 7.02 -7.24
CA LEU A 86 3.17 6.06 -6.20
C LEU A 86 2.08 5.93 -5.13
N ILE A 87 1.53 7.05 -4.67
CA ILE A 87 0.43 7.09 -3.70
C ILE A 87 -0.81 6.38 -4.27
N ASN A 88 -1.16 6.68 -5.52
CA ASN A 88 -2.29 6.05 -6.19
C ASN A 88 -2.09 4.55 -6.35
N CYS A 89 -0.90 4.13 -6.76
CA CYS A 89 -0.58 2.72 -6.93
C CYS A 89 -0.62 1.98 -5.59
N LEU A 90 -0.03 2.53 -4.52
CA LEU A 90 -0.09 1.93 -3.19
C LEU A 90 -1.53 1.78 -2.70
N TYR A 91 -2.36 2.82 -2.87
CA TYR A 91 -3.78 2.73 -2.54
C TYR A 91 -4.47 1.58 -3.29
N GLU A 92 -4.27 1.47 -4.61
CA GLU A 92 -4.88 0.41 -5.41
C GLU A 92 -4.46 -0.98 -4.95
N LYS A 93 -3.18 -1.18 -4.65
CA LYS A 93 -2.67 -2.48 -4.16
C LYS A 93 -3.17 -2.81 -2.75
N LEU A 94 -3.32 -1.82 -1.88
CA LEU A 94 -3.93 -2.01 -0.55
C LEU A 94 -5.40 -2.44 -0.67
N VAL A 95 -6.16 -1.80 -1.57
CA VAL A 95 -7.56 -2.17 -1.80
C VAL A 95 -7.67 -3.60 -2.33
N GLU A 96 -6.86 -3.94 -3.32
CA GLU A 96 -6.84 -5.27 -3.90
C GLU A 96 -6.46 -6.35 -2.86
N PHE A 97 -5.43 -6.08 -2.05
CA PHE A 97 -5.03 -6.97 -0.96
C PHE A 97 -6.16 -7.20 0.04
N CYS A 98 -6.86 -6.14 0.46
CA CYS A 98 -8.00 -6.26 1.36
C CYS A 98 -9.13 -7.11 0.77
N LEU A 99 -9.38 -7.01 -0.54
CA LEU A 99 -10.41 -7.80 -1.22
C LEU A 99 -10.00 -9.28 -1.31
N ASP A 100 -8.76 -9.56 -1.71
CA ASP A 100 -8.23 -10.93 -1.76
C ASP A 100 -8.24 -11.60 -0.39
N LYS A 101 -7.81 -10.88 0.67
CA LYS A 101 -7.82 -11.37 2.05
C LYS A 101 -9.23 -11.70 2.51
N ALA A 102 -10.21 -10.83 2.24
CA ALA A 102 -11.60 -11.08 2.60
C ALA A 102 -12.18 -12.31 1.87
N LEU A 103 -11.84 -12.49 0.59
CA LEU A 103 -12.23 -13.68 -0.18
C LEU A 103 -11.63 -14.95 0.42
N PHE A 104 -10.33 -14.93 0.75
CA PHE A 104 -9.66 -16.06 1.39
C PHE A 104 -10.29 -16.40 2.74
N ASP A 105 -10.48 -15.41 3.62
CA ASP A 105 -11.07 -15.62 4.95
C ASP A 105 -12.50 -16.17 4.87
N SER A 106 -13.27 -15.76 3.84
CA SER A 106 -14.63 -16.27 3.61
C SER A 106 -14.68 -17.71 3.08
N SER A 107 -13.59 -18.18 2.46
CA SER A 107 -13.49 -19.52 1.89
C SER A 107 -13.14 -20.61 2.92
N ILE A 108 -12.69 -20.21 4.11
CA ILE A 108 -12.37 -21.13 5.20
C ILE A 108 -13.68 -21.49 5.95
N PRO A 109 -14.06 -22.77 6.02
CA PRO A 109 -15.22 -23.20 6.81
C PRO A 109 -15.05 -22.79 8.27
N LYS A 110 -16.09 -22.14 8.83
CA LYS A 110 -16.13 -21.87 10.27
C LYS A 110 -16.50 -23.18 10.97
N ASN A 111 -15.52 -23.80 11.62
CA ASN A 111 -15.74 -24.93 12.53
C ASN A 111 -16.60 -24.53 13.73
#